data_AF-A0A962FB43-F1
#
_entry.id   AF-A0A962FB43-F1
#
_cell.length_a   1.000
_cell.length_b   1.000
_cell.length_c   1.000
_cell.angle_alpha   90.00
_cell.angle_beta   90.00
_cell.angle_gamma   90.00
#
_symmetry.space_group_name_H-M   'P 1'
#
loop_
_entity.id
_entity.type
_entity.pdbx_description
1 polymer ?
#
loop_
_entity_poly.entity_id
_entity_poly.type
_entity_poly.pdbx_seq_one_letter_code
_entity_poly.pdbx_strand_id
1 'polypeptide(L)'
;GDVAGVIHCAQAEETGCDLYLGSGGAPEGVLAAGALRCVGGQMQGRLILDTQAKVDRAAKMGVKDPKKKYDMKELASGDVIVCATGVTDGALLKGVKFHPKLITTETIIYRSVTGTVRRIFAEHRQFEKFKLD
;
A
#
# COMPACT_ATOMS: atom_id res chain seq x y z
N GLY A 1 -8.01 6.70 0.01
CA GLY A 1 -6.96 5.69 0.17
C GLY A 1 -5.62 6.40 0.12
N ASP A 2 -5.03 6.62 1.29
CA ASP A 2 -3.73 7.24 1.51
C ASP A 2 -2.59 6.50 0.81
N VAL A 3 -2.64 5.16 0.75
CA VAL A 3 -1.64 4.33 0.04
C VAL A 3 -1.42 4.76 -1.42
N ALA A 4 -2.50 4.92 -2.19
CA ALA A 4 -2.40 5.33 -3.58
C ALA A 4 -1.86 6.76 -3.71
N GLY A 5 -2.31 7.67 -2.84
CA GLY A 5 -1.80 9.04 -2.81
C GLY A 5 -0.29 9.13 -2.55
N VAL A 6 0.22 8.32 -1.62
CA VAL A 6 1.65 8.26 -1.32
C VAL A 6 2.45 7.66 -2.48
N ILE A 7 1.94 6.59 -3.12
CA ILE A 7 2.62 5.97 -4.29
C ILE A 7 2.69 6.95 -5.47
N HIS A 8 1.62 7.71 -5.70
CA HIS A 8 1.56 8.70 -6.78
C HIS A 8 2.65 9.77 -6.67
N CYS A 9 3.12 10.09 -5.46
CA CYS A 9 4.25 11.01 -5.27
C CYS A 9 5.56 10.52 -5.92
N ALA A 10 5.73 9.21 -6.12
CA ALA A 10 6.87 8.66 -6.85
C ALA A 10 6.67 8.66 -8.38
N GLN A 11 5.49 9.06 -8.85
CA GLN A 11 5.08 9.14 -10.25
C GLN A 11 4.54 10.56 -10.56
N ALA A 12 5.19 11.59 -10.02
CA ALA A 12 4.72 12.97 -10.10
C ALA A 12 4.50 13.43 -11.55
N GLU A 13 5.35 13.01 -12.50
CA GLU A 13 5.21 13.34 -13.92
C GLU A 13 3.90 12.81 -14.54
N GLU A 14 3.43 11.65 -14.10
CA GLU A 14 2.21 11.01 -14.61
C GLU A 14 0.96 11.47 -13.85
N THR A 15 1.09 11.69 -12.55
CA THR A 15 -0.04 11.88 -11.64
C THR A 15 -0.28 13.34 -11.23
N GLY A 16 0.73 14.21 -11.42
CA GLY A 16 0.72 15.59 -10.92
C GLY A 16 0.74 15.71 -9.39
N CYS A 17 1.03 14.63 -8.67
CA CYS A 17 1.10 14.62 -7.21
C CYS A 17 2.57 14.68 -6.77
N ASP A 18 3.00 15.80 -6.19
CA ASP A 18 4.39 15.97 -5.75
C ASP A 18 4.60 15.62 -4.26
N LEU A 19 3.58 15.82 -3.43
CA LEU A 19 3.66 15.62 -1.98
C LEU A 19 2.34 15.11 -1.40
N TYR A 20 2.45 14.10 -0.55
CA TYR A 20 1.37 13.66 0.32
C TYR A 20 1.69 14.03 1.76
N LEU A 21 0.81 14.79 2.41
CA LEU A 21 0.92 15.16 3.82
C LEU A 21 -0.43 14.93 4.51
N GLY A 22 -0.43 14.14 5.58
CA GLY A 22 -1.65 13.87 6.33
C GLY A 22 -1.47 12.85 7.45
N SER A 23 -2.58 12.55 8.11
CA SER A 23 -2.70 11.43 9.05
C SER A 23 -3.59 10.36 8.43
N GLY A 24 -3.22 9.10 8.66
CA GLY A 24 -3.89 7.94 8.09
C GLY A 24 -3.70 6.71 8.97
N GLY A 25 -4.05 5.56 8.45
CA GLY A 25 -3.85 4.31 9.17
C GLY A 25 -2.38 3.91 9.20
N ALA A 26 -1.89 3.51 10.39
CA ALA A 26 -0.50 3.07 10.51
C ALA A 26 -0.17 1.83 9.65
N PRO A 27 -1.03 0.81 9.54
CA PRO A 27 -0.80 -0.31 8.62
C PRO A 27 -0.71 0.11 7.15
N GLU A 28 -1.56 1.04 6.71
CA GLU A 28 -1.58 1.59 5.37
C GLU A 28 -0.28 2.35 5.07
N GLY A 29 0.24 3.10 6.04
CA GLY A 29 1.57 3.72 5.96
C GLY A 29 2.70 2.71 5.74
N VAL A 30 2.64 1.52 6.35
CA VAL A 30 3.63 0.45 6.12
C VAL A 30 3.53 -0.11 4.70
N LEU A 31 2.32 -0.30 4.16
CA LEU A 31 2.11 -0.72 2.77
C LEU A 31 2.66 0.31 1.77
N ALA A 32 2.39 1.59 2.03
CA ALA A 32 2.89 2.69 1.22
C ALA A 32 4.43 2.76 1.25
N ALA A 33 5.05 2.62 2.43
CA ALA A 33 6.50 2.53 2.57
C ALA A 33 7.08 1.36 1.76
N GLY A 34 6.42 0.19 1.80
CA GLY A 34 6.84 -0.97 1.02
C GLY A 34 6.77 -0.77 -0.50
N ALA A 35 5.77 -0.04 -0.99
CA ALA A 35 5.69 0.32 -2.41
C ALA A 35 6.77 1.33 -2.80
N LEU A 36 6.95 2.41 -2.02
CA LEU A 36 8.00 3.43 -2.25
C LEU A 36 9.42 2.85 -2.16
N ARG A 37 9.63 1.81 -1.35
CA ARG A 37 10.89 1.03 -1.34
C ARG A 37 11.24 0.42 -2.71
N CYS A 38 10.27 0.29 -3.61
CA CYS A 38 10.46 -0.30 -4.93
C CYS A 38 10.50 0.75 -6.04
N VAL A 39 9.62 1.76 -5.98
CA VAL A 39 9.51 2.80 -7.03
C VAL A 39 10.39 4.03 -6.78
N GLY A 40 11.01 4.12 -5.60
CA GLY A 40 11.78 5.28 -5.19
C GLY A 40 10.94 6.33 -4.47
N GLY A 41 11.61 7.36 -3.94
CA GLY A 41 11.00 8.40 -3.12
C GLY A 41 11.46 8.37 -1.66
N GLN A 42 10.82 9.20 -0.84
CA GLN A 42 11.09 9.32 0.59
C GLN A 42 9.78 9.39 1.36
N MET A 43 9.76 8.84 2.57
CA MET A 43 8.61 8.87 3.47
C MET A 43 9.11 8.90 4.91
N GLN A 44 8.40 9.66 5.74
CA GLN A 44 8.55 9.63 7.19
C GLN A 44 7.16 9.55 7.83
N GLY A 45 7.03 8.70 8.85
CA GLY A 45 5.79 8.51 9.60
C GLY A 45 6.00 8.61 11.10
N ARG A 46 4.92 8.87 11.84
CA ARG A 46 4.91 8.84 13.31
C ARG A 46 3.55 8.36 13.78
N LEU A 47 3.55 7.47 14.78
CA LEU A 47 2.32 7.04 15.43
C LEU A 47 1.68 8.21 16.19
N ILE A 48 0.37 8.37 16.03
CA ILE A 48 -0.42 9.32 16.82
C ILE A 48 -0.98 8.56 18.04
N LEU A 49 -0.23 8.62 19.14
CA LEU A 49 -0.55 7.98 20.42
C LEU A 49 -1.10 9.03 21.39
N ASP A 50 -2.25 9.60 21.05
CA ASP A 50 -2.94 10.70 21.73
C ASP A 50 -3.76 10.26 22.97
N THR A 51 -3.79 8.96 23.28
CA THR A 51 -4.45 8.42 24.48
C THR A 51 -3.54 7.43 25.20
N GLN A 52 -3.71 7.33 26.53
CA GLN A 52 -2.94 6.39 27.36
C GLN A 52 -3.12 4.95 26.89
N ALA A 53 -4.35 4.55 26.52
CA ALA A 53 -4.63 3.21 26.01
C ALA A 53 -3.85 2.88 24.73
N LYS A 54 -3.68 3.86 23.82
CA LYS A 54 -2.85 3.68 22.62
C LYS A 54 -1.37 3.59 22.97
N VAL A 55 -0.89 4.41 23.91
CA VAL A 55 0.50 4.35 24.42
C VAL A 55 0.80 2.98 25.02
N ASP A 56 -0.07 2.49 25.91
CA ASP A 56 0.10 1.20 26.59
C ASP A 56 0.09 0.03 25.59
N ARG A 57 -0.82 0.08 24.59
CA ARG A 57 -0.89 -0.91 23.53
C ARG A 57 0.38 -0.89 22.67
N ALA A 58 0.87 0.28 22.29
CA ALA A 58 2.09 0.42 21.49
C ALA A 58 3.31 -0.11 22.25
N ALA A 59 3.41 0.19 23.55
CA ALA A 59 4.48 -0.32 24.42
C ALA A 59 4.46 -1.86 24.49
N LYS A 60 3.28 -2.48 24.64
CA LYS A 60 3.11 -3.95 24.59
C LYS A 60 3.54 -4.56 23.26
N MET A 61 3.45 -3.80 22.16
CA MET A 61 3.91 -4.22 20.82
C MET A 61 5.40 -3.92 20.58
N GLY A 62 6.14 -3.44 21.59
CA GLY A 62 7.58 -3.18 21.49
C GLY A 62 7.97 -1.77 21.06
N VAL A 63 7.02 -0.84 20.96
CA VAL A 63 7.32 0.57 20.69
C VAL A 63 7.88 1.22 21.95
N LYS A 64 9.19 1.48 21.96
CA LYS A 64 9.91 2.04 23.12
C LYS A 64 9.74 3.56 23.26
N ASP A 65 9.76 4.27 22.13
CA ASP A 65 9.60 5.72 22.09
C ASP A 65 8.27 6.09 21.39
N PRO A 66 7.27 6.59 22.15
CA PRO A 66 5.99 7.01 21.60
C PRO A 66 6.08 8.17 20.59
N LYS A 67 7.16 8.94 20.59
CA LYS A 67 7.37 10.10 19.72
C LYS A 67 8.28 9.80 18.53
N LYS A 68 8.74 8.55 18.40
CA LYS A 68 9.65 8.13 17.34
C LYS A 68 9.08 8.48 15.96
N LYS A 69 9.92 9.13 15.15
CA LYS A 69 9.71 9.27 13.72
C LYS A 69 10.38 8.09 13.05
N TYR A 70 9.64 7.41 12.20
CA TYR A 70 10.09 6.23 11.47
C TYR A 70 10.39 6.64 10.04
N ASP A 71 11.58 6.33 9.58
CA ASP A 71 11.91 6.47 8.17
C ASP A 71 11.34 5.29 7.37
N MET A 72 11.16 5.50 6.06
CA MET A 72 10.61 4.49 5.14
C MET A 72 11.23 3.09 5.30
N LYS A 73 12.56 3.00 5.48
CA LYS A 73 13.28 1.73 5.61
C LYS A 73 13.08 1.05 6.97
N GLU A 74 12.65 1.78 7.98
CA GLU A 74 12.28 1.24 9.29
C GLU A 74 10.84 0.73 9.28
N LEU A 75 9.94 1.40 8.54
CA LEU A 75 8.57 0.97 8.34
C LEU A 75 8.50 -0.35 7.54
N ALA A 76 9.31 -0.46 6.48
CA ALA A 76 9.41 -1.67 5.66
C ALA A 76 10.90 -2.02 5.41
N SER A 77 11.40 -3.00 6.16
CA SER A 77 12.81 -3.43 6.15
C SER A 77 13.00 -4.78 5.44
N GLY A 78 14.24 -5.11 5.07
CA GLY A 78 14.58 -6.36 4.39
C GLY A 78 14.20 -6.43 2.90
N ASP A 79 13.94 -7.65 2.40
CA ASP A 79 13.33 -7.90 1.09
C ASP A 79 11.81 -7.75 1.19
N VAL A 80 11.31 -6.66 0.62
CA VAL A 80 9.90 -6.28 0.66
C VAL A 80 9.24 -6.55 -0.69
N ILE A 81 8.08 -7.21 -0.63
CA ILE A 81 7.17 -7.41 -1.75
C ILE A 81 5.80 -6.85 -1.34
N VAL A 82 5.21 -6.00 -2.18
CA VAL A 82 3.85 -5.48 -1.99
C VAL A 82 3.01 -5.88 -3.19
N CYS A 83 1.85 -6.49 -2.93
CA CYS A 83 0.89 -6.87 -3.96
C CYS A 83 -0.47 -6.25 -3.62
N ALA A 84 -1.13 -5.66 -4.60
CA ALA A 84 -2.48 -5.12 -4.43
C ALA A 84 -3.33 -5.44 -5.66
N THR A 85 -4.60 -5.77 -5.44
CA THR A 85 -5.60 -6.01 -6.50
C THR A 85 -6.75 -5.03 -6.31
N GLY A 86 -7.20 -4.39 -7.39
CA GLY A 86 -8.31 -3.44 -7.34
C GLY A 86 -9.64 -4.15 -7.07
N VAL A 87 -10.35 -3.70 -6.05
CA VAL A 87 -11.74 -4.16 -5.77
C VAL A 87 -12.72 -3.30 -6.55
N THR A 88 -12.66 -1.98 -6.34
CA THR A 88 -13.36 -0.96 -7.12
C THR A 88 -12.36 -0.18 -7.97
N ASP A 89 -12.85 0.55 -8.98
CA ASP A 89 -11.98 1.42 -9.78
C ASP A 89 -11.35 2.49 -8.89
N GLY A 90 -10.03 2.45 -8.79
CA GLY A 90 -9.24 3.39 -8.04
C GLY A 90 -8.22 4.08 -8.93
N ALA A 91 -7.50 5.01 -8.31
CA ALA A 91 -6.47 5.77 -9.00
C ALA A 91 -5.26 4.89 -9.41
N LEU A 92 -4.98 3.82 -8.65
CA LEU A 92 -3.88 2.91 -8.92
C LEU A 92 -4.28 1.70 -9.79
N LEU A 93 -5.46 1.10 -9.53
CA LEU A 93 -5.90 -0.15 -10.13
C LEU A 93 -7.37 -0.09 -10.54
N LYS A 94 -7.73 -0.75 -11.63
CA LYS A 94 -9.12 -1.03 -11.98
C LYS A 94 -9.71 -2.06 -11.03
N GLY A 95 -10.99 -1.85 -10.71
CA GLY A 95 -11.76 -2.76 -9.89
C GLY A 95 -12.09 -4.04 -10.64
N VAL A 96 -12.55 -5.04 -9.89
CA VAL A 96 -13.02 -6.29 -10.45
C VAL A 96 -14.20 -6.01 -11.39
N LYS A 97 -14.16 -6.53 -12.62
CA LYS A 97 -15.29 -6.46 -13.56
C LYS A 97 -15.85 -7.84 -13.84
N PHE A 98 -17.15 -7.98 -13.65
CA PHE A 98 -17.89 -9.17 -13.98
C PHE A 98 -18.47 -9.03 -15.39
N HIS A 99 -18.06 -9.90 -16.30
CA HIS A 99 -18.60 -10.01 -17.65
C HIS A 99 -19.36 -11.33 -17.80
N PRO A 100 -20.19 -11.51 -18.84
CA PRO A 100 -20.96 -12.74 -19.01
C PRO A 100 -20.15 -14.03 -19.11
N LYS A 101 -18.87 -13.96 -19.53
CA LYS A 101 -18.01 -15.13 -19.77
C LYS A 101 -16.69 -15.14 -18.99
N LEU A 102 -16.39 -14.06 -18.28
CA LEU A 102 -15.14 -13.94 -17.52
C LEU A 102 -15.26 -12.86 -16.43
N ILE A 103 -14.39 -12.95 -15.44
CA ILE A 103 -14.13 -11.88 -14.47
C ILE A 103 -12.73 -11.33 -14.74
N THR A 104 -12.58 -10.02 -14.83
CA THR A 104 -11.26 -9.38 -14.94
C THR A 104 -10.81 -8.81 -13.61
N THR A 105 -9.51 -8.90 -13.34
CA THR A 105 -8.86 -8.22 -12.21
C THR A 105 -7.58 -7.54 -12.68
N GLU A 106 -7.23 -6.45 -12.00
CA GLU A 106 -5.93 -5.79 -12.17
C GLU A 106 -5.16 -5.85 -10.85
N THR A 107 -3.95 -6.38 -10.91
CA THR A 107 -3.03 -6.50 -9.78
C THR A 107 -1.72 -5.78 -10.10
N ILE A 108 -1.17 -5.08 -9.11
CA ILE A 108 0.20 -4.56 -9.17
C ILE A 108 1.07 -5.25 -8.12
N ILE A 109 2.30 -5.57 -8.50
CA ILE A 109 3.31 -6.18 -7.65
C ILE A 109 4.56 -5.31 -7.67
N TYR A 110 5.06 -4.97 -6.49
CA TYR A 110 6.29 -4.25 -6.26
C TYR A 110 7.31 -5.18 -5.58
N ARG A 111 8.55 -5.21 -6.06
CA ARG A 111 9.65 -5.94 -5.41
C ARG A 111 10.87 -5.05 -5.19
N SER A 112 11.22 -4.84 -3.92
CA SER A 112 12.23 -3.85 -3.53
C SER A 112 13.65 -4.24 -3.93
N VAL A 113 14.00 -5.52 -3.88
CA VAL A 113 15.35 -6.00 -4.20
C VAL A 113 15.69 -5.83 -5.68
N THR A 114 14.71 -5.99 -6.58
CA THR A 114 14.94 -5.89 -8.03
C THR A 114 14.43 -4.59 -8.63
N GLY A 115 13.78 -3.73 -7.84
CA GLY A 115 13.08 -2.55 -8.34
C GLY A 115 11.98 -2.87 -9.36
N THR A 116 11.56 -4.14 -9.45
CA THR A 116 10.63 -4.57 -10.49
C THR A 116 9.20 -4.23 -10.08
N VAL A 117 8.50 -3.56 -10.98
CA VAL A 117 7.05 -3.34 -10.90
C VAL A 117 6.38 -4.20 -11.96
N ARG A 118 5.38 -5.00 -11.58
CA ARG A 118 4.58 -5.78 -12.52
C ARG A 118 3.12 -5.40 -12.39
N ARG A 119 2.50 -5.02 -13.50
CA ARG A 119 1.04 -4.94 -13.63
C ARG A 119 0.55 -6.21 -14.30
N ILE A 120 -0.43 -6.86 -13.69
CA ILE A 120 -1.04 -8.11 -14.14
C ILE A 120 -2.50 -7.84 -14.39
N PHE A 121 -2.91 -7.97 -15.65
CA PHE A 121 -4.31 -8.11 -16.02
C PHE A 121 -4.64 -9.60 -16.09
N ALA A 122 -5.67 -10.04 -15.37
CA ALA A 122 -6.07 -11.43 -15.34
C ALA A 122 -7.51 -11.61 -15.80
N GLU A 123 -7.74 -12.60 -16.65
CA GLU A 123 -9.07 -13.12 -16.97
C GLU A 123 -9.32 -14.41 -16.20
N HIS A 124 -10.47 -14.48 -15.53
CA HIS A 124 -10.91 -15.66 -14.81
C HIS A 124 -12.16 -16.22 -15.49
N ARG A 125 -12.03 -17.40 -16.10
CA ARG A 125 -13.11 -18.04 -16.90
C ARG A 125 -13.87 -19.14 -16.15
N GLN A 126 -13.29 -19.66 -15.07
CA GLN A 126 -13.95 -20.60 -14.16
C GLN A 126 -14.57 -19.77 -13.04
N PHE A 127 -15.90 -19.66 -13.02
CA PHE A 127 -16.64 -18.85 -12.06
C PHE A 127 -16.82 -19.60 -10.74
N GLU A 128 -16.86 -20.92 -10.79
CA GLU A 128 -17.15 -21.82 -9.67
C GLU A 128 -16.09 -21.73 -8.56
N LYS A 129 -14.88 -21.27 -8.89
CA LYS A 129 -13.82 -21.01 -7.91
C LYS A 129 -14.12 -19.81 -7.01
N PHE A 130 -15.00 -18.91 -7.45
CA PHE A 130 -15.46 -17.78 -6.66
C PHE A 130 -16.80 -18.17 -6.04
N LYS A 131 -16.86 -18.16 -4.70
CA LYS A 131 -18.11 -18.33 -3.97
C LYS A 131 -18.92 -17.04 -4.08
N LEU A 132 -19.53 -16.83 -5.25
CA LEU A 132 -20.40 -15.69 -5.52
C LEU A 132 -21.79 -16.09 -4.97
N ASP A 133 -22.23 -15.36 -3.95
CA ASP A 133 -23.57 -15.51 -3.36
C ASP A 133 -24.67 -15.06 -4.34
#